data_AF-A0A2K3TLZ2-F1
#
_entry.id   AF-A0A2K3TLZ2-F1
#
_cell.length_a   1.000
_cell.length_b   1.000
_cell.length_c   1.000
_cell.angle_alpha   90.00
_cell.angle_beta   90.00
_cell.angle_gamma   90.00
#
_symmetry.space_group_name_H-M   'P 1'
#
loop_
_entity.id
_entity.type
_entity.pdbx_description
1 polymer ?
#
loop_
_entity_poly.entity_id
_entity_poly.type
_entity_poly.pdbx_seq_one_letter_code
_entity_poly.pdbx_strand_id
1 'polypeptide(L)'
;MTQIGIYGYCFTKEFTFKGGTLIPRYKSFKELKENKCDGSEYVLSGFFSPAHASENTVTQIIYDLSAVLSFIEQKNVIISNFLEEHETPEKLDNNFPLKLKSKRKSSLGIIVEDCFSEKSRSAFIELAMDKLHRNINSHQNPFRTAFYKSIFSFRERMDYVDVKYFLNFSALESLCRYIDNESTSSYTPQIITKVLKDYGFNVSKEGNPVPQRNVIHYCTLRNSLFHNGNYIGYIKKDDPSSIIKLSDYYSNLNLLLPLVLMKYIGFDDGLINWDSWIDYEPFLALRPKNLTPSIGKQSIR
;
A
#
# COMPACT_ATOMS: atom_id res chain seq x y z
N MET A 1 1.53 26.67 -17.24
CA MET A 1 1.81 25.85 -16.04
C MET A 1 2.39 24.55 -16.50
N THR A 2 3.54 24.18 -15.97
CA THR A 2 4.28 23.05 -16.52
C THR A 2 3.72 21.72 -16.03
N GLN A 3 3.22 20.92 -16.95
CA GLN A 3 2.78 19.55 -16.67
C GLN A 3 3.98 18.62 -16.56
N ILE A 4 3.82 17.51 -15.85
CA ILE A 4 4.91 16.61 -15.47
C ILE A 4 4.54 15.18 -15.85
N GLY A 5 5.42 14.45 -16.53
CA GLY A 5 5.17 13.07 -16.93
C GLY A 5 4.98 12.11 -15.75
N ILE A 6 4.00 11.22 -15.87
CA ILE A 6 3.73 10.13 -14.92
C ILE A 6 4.09 8.80 -15.57
N TYR A 7 5.00 8.06 -14.94
CA TYR A 7 5.52 6.80 -15.44
C TYR A 7 5.13 5.62 -14.55
N GLY A 8 4.51 4.63 -15.18
CA GLY A 8 4.17 3.36 -14.54
C GLY A 8 2.86 3.35 -13.75
N TYR A 9 2.01 4.37 -13.82
CA TYR A 9 0.69 4.33 -13.19
C TYR A 9 -0.37 4.05 -14.24
N CYS A 10 -1.20 3.01 -14.10
CA CYS A 10 -2.19 2.70 -15.13
C CYS A 10 -3.51 3.44 -14.85
N PHE A 11 -3.88 4.37 -15.72
CA PHE A 11 -5.14 5.11 -15.60
C PHE A 11 -5.61 5.60 -16.97
N THR A 12 -6.92 5.74 -17.12
CA THR A 12 -7.62 6.07 -18.36
C THR A 12 -8.54 7.28 -18.22
N LYS A 13 -8.77 7.74 -16.98
CA LYS A 13 -9.68 8.84 -16.67
C LYS A 13 -8.94 10.02 -16.07
N GLU A 14 -9.36 11.21 -16.46
CA GLU A 14 -8.91 12.43 -15.82
C GLU A 14 -9.49 12.54 -14.41
N PHE A 15 -8.66 13.01 -13.47
CA PHE A 15 -9.08 13.19 -12.09
C PHE A 15 -8.40 14.42 -11.47
N THR A 16 -9.19 15.27 -10.82
CA THR A 16 -8.74 16.47 -10.12
C THR A 16 -8.94 16.32 -8.62
N PHE A 17 -7.91 16.70 -7.85
CA PHE A 17 -7.94 16.81 -6.40
C PHE A 17 -7.27 18.13 -5.98
N LYS A 18 -7.27 18.44 -4.69
CA LYS A 18 -6.74 19.72 -4.16
C LYS A 18 -5.29 20.03 -4.61
N GLY A 19 -4.47 19.01 -4.85
CA GLY A 19 -3.08 19.17 -5.28
C GLY A 19 -2.88 19.37 -6.78
N GLY A 20 -3.89 19.12 -7.61
CA GLY A 20 -3.80 19.27 -9.07
C GLY A 20 -4.65 18.24 -9.83
N THR A 21 -4.33 18.06 -11.11
CA THR A 21 -5.06 17.17 -12.04
C THR A 21 -4.15 16.10 -12.62
N LEU A 22 -4.61 14.85 -12.63
CA LEU A 22 -4.00 13.75 -13.36
C LEU A 22 -4.70 13.61 -14.72
N ILE A 23 -3.92 13.68 -15.79
CA ILE A 23 -4.40 13.68 -17.18
C ILE A 23 -3.87 12.42 -17.87
N PRO A 24 -4.72 11.45 -18.26
CA PRO A 24 -4.28 10.22 -18.87
C PRO A 24 -3.79 10.47 -20.30
N ARG A 25 -2.73 9.78 -20.70
CA ARG A 25 -2.28 9.76 -22.11
C ARG A 25 -3.15 8.83 -22.96
N TYR A 26 -3.64 7.76 -22.36
CA TYR A 26 -4.40 6.70 -23.01
C TYR A 26 -5.82 6.68 -22.45
N LYS A 27 -6.84 6.63 -23.30
CA LYS A 27 -8.25 6.79 -22.87
C LYS A 27 -8.99 5.46 -22.69
N SER A 28 -8.33 4.35 -22.97
CA SER A 28 -8.93 3.02 -22.89
C SER A 28 -7.95 1.94 -22.42
N PHE A 29 -8.50 0.87 -21.83
CA PHE A 29 -7.70 -0.31 -21.44
C PHE A 29 -6.99 -0.95 -22.64
N LYS A 30 -7.64 -0.90 -23.82
CA LYS A 30 -7.05 -1.38 -25.07
C LYS A 30 -5.76 -0.61 -25.42
N GLU A 31 -5.82 0.72 -25.37
CA GLU A 31 -4.64 1.57 -25.64
C GLU A 31 -3.52 1.33 -24.62
N LEU A 32 -3.85 1.22 -23.32
CA LEU A 32 -2.86 0.89 -22.29
C LEU A 32 -2.12 -0.42 -22.62
N LYS A 33 -2.87 -1.45 -23.02
CA LYS A 33 -2.30 -2.76 -23.40
C LYS A 33 -1.44 -2.68 -24.66
N GLU A 34 -1.91 -2.00 -25.71
CA GLU A 34 -1.17 -1.80 -26.96
C GLU A 34 0.15 -1.07 -26.75
N ASN A 35 0.19 -0.15 -25.77
CA ASN A 35 1.37 0.63 -25.40
C ASN A 35 2.20 0.01 -24.28
N LYS A 36 1.91 -1.25 -23.88
CA LYS A 36 2.63 -1.96 -22.80
C LYS A 36 2.63 -1.21 -21.46
N CYS A 37 1.58 -0.45 -21.19
CA CYS A 37 1.27 0.08 -19.87
C CYS A 37 0.58 -1.01 -19.04
N ASP A 38 1.31 -2.10 -18.78
CA ASP A 38 0.84 -3.27 -18.01
C ASP A 38 1.45 -3.35 -16.60
N GLY A 39 2.17 -2.28 -16.22
CA GLY A 39 2.84 -2.18 -14.93
C GLY A 39 4.19 -2.89 -14.85
N SER A 40 4.69 -3.52 -15.91
CA SER A 40 6.01 -4.17 -15.96
C SER A 40 7.17 -3.23 -16.28
N GLU A 41 6.87 -2.05 -16.81
CA GLU A 41 7.84 -1.04 -17.21
C GLU A 41 7.41 0.36 -16.76
N TYR A 42 8.33 1.32 -16.81
CA TYR A 42 8.05 2.74 -16.56
C TYR A 42 7.73 3.44 -17.89
N VAL A 43 6.55 3.13 -18.44
CA VAL A 43 6.00 3.80 -19.62
C VAL A 43 5.27 5.08 -19.21
N LEU A 44 5.40 6.14 -20.01
CA LEU A 44 4.66 7.38 -19.85
C LEU A 44 3.16 7.10 -20.04
N SER A 45 2.43 7.22 -18.95
CA SER A 45 1.01 6.86 -18.85
C SER A 45 0.07 8.07 -18.82
N GLY A 46 0.61 9.24 -18.52
CA GLY A 46 -0.13 10.49 -18.44
C GLY A 46 0.70 11.58 -17.82
N PHE A 47 0.04 12.65 -17.37
CA PHE A 47 0.66 13.85 -16.86
C PHE A 47 0.00 14.31 -15.57
N PHE A 48 0.78 14.95 -14.71
CA PHE A 48 0.31 15.67 -13.56
C PHE A 48 0.40 17.17 -13.84
N SER A 49 -0.72 17.88 -13.66
CA SER A 49 -0.78 19.34 -13.68
C SER A 49 -0.98 19.83 -12.24
N PRO A 50 0.06 20.34 -11.57
CA PRO A 50 -0.06 20.80 -10.19
C PRO A 50 -0.98 22.01 -10.09
N ALA A 51 -1.72 22.10 -8.98
CA ALA A 51 -2.45 23.32 -8.65
C ALA A 51 -1.47 24.49 -8.46
N HIS A 52 -1.92 25.72 -8.78
CA HIS A 52 -1.12 26.93 -8.57
C HIS A 52 -0.68 27.05 -7.11
N ALA A 53 0.61 26.90 -6.86
CA ALA A 53 1.23 26.98 -5.54
C ALA A 53 2.71 27.39 -5.64
N SER A 54 3.36 27.63 -4.51
CA SER A 54 4.81 27.86 -4.46
C SER A 54 5.59 26.61 -4.89
N GLU A 55 6.78 26.79 -5.41
CA GLU A 55 7.65 25.69 -5.89
C GLU A 55 7.91 24.61 -4.84
N ASN A 56 8.14 25.00 -3.59
CA ASN A 56 8.30 24.07 -2.46
C ASN A 56 7.03 23.24 -2.22
N THR A 57 5.85 23.87 -2.36
CA THR A 57 4.57 23.18 -2.21
C THR A 57 4.35 22.18 -3.36
N VAL A 58 4.68 22.57 -4.59
CA VAL A 58 4.60 21.70 -5.77
C VAL A 58 5.52 20.49 -5.60
N THR A 59 6.76 20.70 -5.15
CA THR A 59 7.73 19.63 -4.88
C THR A 59 7.20 18.64 -3.85
N GLN A 60 6.60 19.14 -2.76
CA GLN A 60 6.00 18.31 -1.73
C GLN A 60 4.78 17.52 -2.26
N ILE A 61 3.93 18.14 -3.07
CA ILE A 61 2.78 17.48 -3.70
C ILE A 61 3.26 16.36 -4.63
N ILE A 62 4.28 16.59 -5.45
CA ILE A 62 4.86 15.58 -6.35
C ILE A 62 5.40 14.40 -5.54
N TYR A 63 6.10 14.67 -4.43
CA TYR A 63 6.66 13.64 -3.57
C TYR A 63 5.56 12.77 -2.91
N ASP A 64 4.51 13.41 -2.39
CA ASP A 64 3.36 12.72 -1.77
C ASP A 64 2.54 11.96 -2.82
N LEU A 65 2.27 12.58 -3.96
CA LEU A 65 1.52 11.94 -5.05
C LEU A 65 2.28 10.73 -5.61
N SER A 66 3.59 10.83 -5.86
CA SER A 66 4.40 9.67 -6.27
C SER A 66 4.31 8.53 -5.26
N ALA A 67 4.29 8.82 -3.96
CA ALA A 67 4.11 7.81 -2.92
C ALA A 67 2.70 7.18 -2.95
N VAL A 68 1.64 7.99 -3.11
CA VAL A 68 0.25 7.52 -3.20
C VAL A 68 0.02 6.66 -4.44
N LEU A 69 0.50 7.08 -5.61
CA LEU A 69 0.38 6.27 -6.83
C LEU A 69 1.20 4.98 -6.71
N SER A 70 2.37 5.03 -6.07
CA SER A 70 3.16 3.84 -5.78
C SER A 70 2.45 2.87 -4.84
N PHE A 71 1.70 3.40 -3.86
CA PHE A 71 0.87 2.61 -2.96
C PHE A 71 -0.21 1.85 -3.72
N ILE A 72 -0.94 2.53 -4.60
CA ILE A 72 -2.01 1.90 -5.39
C ILE A 72 -1.46 0.74 -6.22
N GLU A 73 -0.32 0.97 -6.88
CA GLU A 73 0.30 -0.01 -7.77
C GLU A 73 1.07 -1.11 -7.00
N GLN A 74 1.37 -0.90 -5.71
CA GLN A 74 2.29 -1.72 -4.90
C GLN A 74 3.69 -1.84 -5.52
N LYS A 75 4.14 -0.78 -6.19
CA LYS A 75 5.43 -0.67 -6.90
C LYS A 75 5.70 0.80 -7.20
N ASN A 76 6.95 1.15 -7.39
CA ASN A 76 7.33 2.55 -7.63
C ASN A 76 6.59 3.13 -8.87
N VAL A 77 6.13 4.37 -8.71
CA VAL A 77 5.58 5.26 -9.75
C VAL A 77 6.43 6.53 -9.74
N ILE A 78 6.87 6.95 -10.91
CA ILE A 78 7.78 8.10 -11.07
C ILE A 78 6.99 9.26 -11.66
N ILE A 79 7.12 10.43 -11.06
CA ILE A 79 6.61 11.69 -11.59
C ILE A 79 7.84 12.56 -11.88
N SER A 80 8.12 12.78 -13.16
CA SER A 80 9.32 13.47 -13.63
C SER A 80 9.12 14.01 -15.05
N ASN A 81 10.13 14.72 -15.57
CA ASN A 81 10.11 15.28 -16.92
C ASN A 81 8.98 16.29 -17.12
N PHE A 82 9.29 17.53 -16.77
CA PHE A 82 8.47 18.70 -17.03
C PHE A 82 8.33 18.89 -18.54
N LEU A 83 7.13 19.22 -19.01
CA LEU A 83 6.91 19.65 -20.39
C LEU A 83 7.60 21.00 -20.63
N GLU A 84 8.20 21.17 -21.79
CA GLU A 84 8.64 22.50 -22.23
C GLU A 84 7.42 23.37 -22.60
N GLU A 85 7.59 24.70 -22.69
CA GLU A 85 6.46 25.63 -22.91
C GLU A 85 5.69 25.35 -24.22
N HIS A 86 6.35 24.81 -25.24
CA HIS A 86 5.75 24.47 -26.53
C HIS A 86 5.18 23.05 -26.61
N GLU A 87 5.43 22.22 -25.59
CA GLU A 87 4.94 20.84 -25.54
C GLU A 87 3.53 20.78 -24.93
N THR A 88 2.77 19.77 -25.35
CA THR A 88 1.45 19.43 -24.78
C THR A 88 1.35 17.92 -24.61
N PRO A 89 0.43 17.41 -23.76
CA PRO A 89 0.21 15.97 -23.59
C PRO A 89 -0.02 15.22 -24.90
N GLU A 90 -0.65 15.88 -25.87
CA GLU A 90 -0.97 15.37 -27.21
C GLU A 90 0.19 15.52 -28.20
N LYS A 91 1.08 16.50 -27.99
CA LYS A 91 2.18 16.83 -28.89
C LYS A 91 3.47 17.02 -28.10
N LEU A 92 4.22 15.93 -28.00
CA LEU A 92 5.53 15.87 -27.37
C LEU A 92 6.63 15.95 -28.41
N ASP A 93 7.78 16.48 -28.02
CA ASP A 93 8.96 16.43 -28.87
C ASP A 93 9.52 15.00 -28.96
N ASN A 94 10.30 14.76 -30.02
CA ASN A 94 10.91 13.45 -30.28
C ASN A 94 11.88 13.00 -29.18
N ASN A 95 12.41 13.93 -28.38
CA ASN A 95 13.33 13.65 -27.28
C ASN A 95 12.61 13.44 -25.94
N PHE A 96 11.29 13.68 -25.83
CA PHE A 96 10.57 13.45 -24.60
C PHE A 96 10.56 11.95 -24.27
N PRO A 97 10.99 11.53 -23.06
CA PRO A 97 11.12 10.12 -22.77
C PRO A 97 9.74 9.48 -22.63
N LEU A 98 9.35 8.63 -23.58
CA LEU A 98 8.11 7.83 -23.46
C LEU A 98 8.27 6.62 -22.54
N LYS A 99 9.51 6.27 -22.19
CA LYS A 99 9.85 5.13 -21.34
C LYS A 99 11.16 5.37 -20.60
N LEU A 100 11.21 5.02 -19.32
CA LEU A 100 12.43 5.05 -18.51
C LEU A 100 13.15 3.69 -18.55
N LYS A 101 14.48 3.69 -18.53
CA LYS A 101 15.32 2.48 -18.72
C LYS A 101 15.36 1.53 -17.49
N SER A 102 14.73 1.89 -16.38
CA SER A 102 14.78 1.13 -15.13
C SER A 102 13.89 -0.12 -15.18
N LYS A 103 14.38 -1.29 -14.73
CA LYS A 103 13.51 -2.49 -14.60
C LYS A 103 12.55 -2.34 -13.43
N ARG A 104 11.31 -2.80 -13.60
CA ARG A 104 10.24 -2.79 -12.58
C ARG A 104 9.77 -4.23 -12.32
N LYS A 105 9.45 -4.56 -11.06
CA LYS A 105 8.87 -5.87 -10.74
C LYS A 105 7.38 -5.86 -11.09
N SER A 106 6.87 -6.99 -11.56
CA SER A 106 5.42 -7.17 -11.72
C SER A 106 4.78 -7.33 -10.33
N SER A 107 3.70 -6.61 -10.09
CA SER A 107 2.83 -6.75 -8.93
C SER A 107 1.41 -6.44 -9.36
N LEU A 108 0.46 -7.15 -8.75
CA LEU A 108 -0.93 -6.75 -8.75
C LEU A 108 -1.05 -5.50 -7.87
N GLY A 109 -1.81 -4.51 -8.32
CA GLY A 109 -2.14 -3.33 -7.52
C GLY A 109 -3.05 -3.70 -6.35
N ILE A 110 -3.11 -2.84 -5.34
CA ILE A 110 -4.01 -3.00 -4.19
C ILE A 110 -5.38 -2.35 -4.42
N ILE A 111 -5.51 -1.53 -5.46
CA ILE A 111 -6.78 -0.92 -5.89
C ILE A 111 -6.95 -1.17 -7.39
N VAL A 112 -8.14 -1.64 -7.77
CA VAL A 112 -8.53 -1.95 -9.15
C VAL A 112 -8.33 -0.73 -10.06
N GLU A 113 -7.96 -0.96 -11.33
CA GLU A 113 -7.85 0.08 -12.35
C GLU A 113 -9.16 0.83 -12.61
N ASP A 114 -9.04 2.09 -13.03
CA ASP A 114 -10.17 2.98 -13.28
C ASP A 114 -11.04 2.59 -14.50
N CYS A 115 -10.51 1.74 -15.38
CA CYS A 115 -11.26 1.12 -16.46
C CYS A 115 -12.25 0.05 -15.97
N PHE A 116 -12.07 -0.49 -14.76
CA PHE A 116 -12.99 -1.46 -14.14
C PHE A 116 -13.76 -0.85 -12.95
N SER A 117 -13.17 0.09 -12.21
CA SER A 117 -13.84 0.86 -11.16
C SER A 117 -13.49 2.33 -11.25
N GLU A 118 -14.41 3.11 -11.81
CA GLU A 118 -14.16 4.50 -12.23
C GLU A 118 -13.72 5.44 -11.09
N LYS A 119 -14.15 5.16 -9.85
CA LYS A 119 -13.98 6.07 -8.71
C LYS A 119 -13.05 5.55 -7.61
N SER A 120 -12.66 4.27 -7.63
CA SER A 120 -11.89 3.68 -6.53
C SER A 120 -10.54 4.37 -6.35
N ARG A 121 -9.74 4.47 -7.42
CA ARG A 121 -8.41 5.08 -7.35
C ARG A 121 -8.48 6.57 -7.01
N SER A 122 -9.39 7.31 -7.63
CA SER A 122 -9.57 8.74 -7.36
C SER A 122 -9.97 9.01 -5.90
N ALA A 123 -10.92 8.24 -5.35
CA ALA A 123 -11.36 8.37 -3.96
C ALA A 123 -10.22 8.08 -2.98
N PHE A 124 -9.41 7.04 -3.26
CA PHE A 124 -8.23 6.77 -2.45
C PHE A 124 -7.19 7.90 -2.52
N ILE A 125 -6.88 8.39 -3.73
CA ILE A 125 -5.90 9.47 -3.92
C ILE A 125 -6.33 10.71 -3.12
N GLU A 126 -7.59 11.10 -3.19
CA GLU A 126 -8.10 12.25 -2.45
C GLU A 126 -7.92 12.09 -0.94
N LEU A 127 -8.38 10.97 -0.37
CA LEU A 127 -8.26 10.67 1.06
C LEU A 127 -6.80 10.60 1.51
N ALA A 128 -5.95 9.93 0.75
CA ALA A 128 -4.54 9.74 1.09
C ALA A 128 -3.77 11.06 1.03
N MET A 129 -3.96 11.85 -0.03
CA MET A 129 -3.31 13.15 -0.18
C MET A 129 -3.75 14.12 0.92
N ASP A 130 -5.05 14.16 1.26
CA ASP A 130 -5.53 14.98 2.36
C ASP A 130 -4.92 14.54 3.71
N LYS A 131 -4.88 13.23 3.97
CA LYS A 131 -4.29 12.70 5.21
C LYS A 131 -2.77 12.93 5.31
N LEU A 132 -2.04 12.84 4.20
CA LEU A 132 -0.60 13.13 4.15
C LEU A 132 -0.28 14.61 4.36
N HIS A 133 -1.17 15.49 3.91
CA HIS A 133 -1.05 16.94 4.07
C HIS A 133 -1.43 17.41 5.48
N ARG A 134 -2.40 16.74 6.12
CA ARG A 134 -2.73 17.00 7.53
C ARG A 134 -1.49 16.81 8.39
N ASN A 135 -1.28 17.74 9.34
CA ASN A 135 -0.21 17.66 10.34
C ASN A 135 1.21 17.59 9.76
N ILE A 136 1.43 18.06 8.52
CA ILE A 136 2.74 18.06 7.87
C ILE A 136 3.79 18.88 8.64
N ASN A 137 3.35 19.94 9.34
CA ASN A 137 4.20 20.79 10.19
C ASN A 137 4.22 20.37 11.67
N SER A 138 3.53 19.29 12.02
CA SER A 138 3.54 18.79 13.39
C SER A 138 4.76 17.90 13.63
N HIS A 139 5.26 17.87 14.87
CA HIS A 139 6.38 17.01 15.26
C HIS A 139 6.05 15.51 15.19
N GLN A 140 4.77 15.13 15.02
CA GLN A 140 4.34 13.74 14.93
C GLN A 140 3.22 13.59 13.88
N ASN A 141 3.56 12.96 12.75
CA ASN A 141 2.56 12.47 11.79
C ASN A 141 2.69 10.95 11.63
N PRO A 142 2.12 10.15 12.56
CA PRO A 142 2.27 8.69 12.56
C PRO A 142 1.74 8.03 11.30
N PHE A 143 0.70 8.60 10.69
CA PHE A 143 0.21 8.13 9.39
C PHE A 143 1.24 8.33 8.30
N ARG A 144 1.77 9.55 8.13
CA ARG A 144 2.80 9.84 7.13
C ARG A 144 4.00 8.93 7.32
N THR A 145 4.48 8.77 8.55
CA THR A 145 5.58 7.85 8.85
C THR A 145 5.24 6.40 8.49
N ALA A 146 4.08 5.89 8.90
CA ALA A 146 3.67 4.51 8.61
C ALA A 146 3.47 4.28 7.10
N PHE A 147 2.87 5.25 6.40
CA PHE A 147 2.65 5.24 4.97
C PHE A 147 3.98 5.15 4.22
N TYR A 148 4.93 6.05 4.49
CA TYR A 148 6.24 6.03 3.83
C TYR A 148 7.06 4.77 4.15
N LYS A 149 7.01 4.27 5.39
CA LYS A 149 7.62 2.97 5.73
C LYS A 149 7.02 1.82 4.93
N SER A 150 5.70 1.82 4.75
CA SER A 150 5.02 0.85 3.87
C SER A 150 5.50 1.00 2.42
N ILE A 151 5.57 2.22 1.89
CA ILE A 151 6.10 2.44 0.53
C ILE A 151 7.53 1.90 0.39
N PHE A 152 8.42 2.21 1.34
CA PHE A 152 9.82 1.78 1.26
C PHE A 152 9.98 0.25 1.23
N SER A 153 9.08 -0.51 1.84
CA SER A 153 9.19 -1.97 1.89
C SER A 153 8.97 -2.64 0.52
N PHE A 154 8.26 -2.00 -0.42
CA PHE A 154 8.02 -2.52 -1.77
C PHE A 154 8.52 -1.64 -2.92
N ARG A 155 8.75 -0.34 -2.70
CA ARG A 155 9.23 0.60 -3.73
C ARG A 155 10.66 0.29 -4.15
N GLU A 156 11.51 0.00 -3.17
CA GLU A 156 12.92 -0.28 -3.38
C GLU A 156 13.14 -1.76 -3.70
N ARG A 157 14.18 -2.06 -4.49
CA ARG A 157 14.71 -3.43 -4.61
C ARG A 157 15.48 -3.81 -3.35
N MET A 158 14.86 -3.66 -2.19
CA MET A 158 15.39 -4.23 -0.97
C MET A 158 15.16 -5.73 -1.07
N ASP A 159 16.23 -6.51 -1.08
CA ASP A 159 16.14 -7.98 -1.02
C ASP A 159 16.33 -8.49 0.43
N TYR A 160 16.34 -7.57 1.40
CA TYR A 160 16.53 -7.82 2.83
C TYR A 160 15.18 -7.97 3.55
N VAL A 161 14.79 -9.21 3.82
CA VAL A 161 13.49 -9.56 4.45
C VAL A 161 13.37 -9.00 5.87
N ASP A 162 14.47 -8.95 6.61
CA ASP A 162 14.59 -8.40 7.95
C ASP A 162 14.30 -6.89 7.98
N VAL A 163 14.86 -6.12 7.04
CA VAL A 163 14.63 -4.67 6.96
C VAL A 163 13.18 -4.38 6.56
N LYS A 164 12.61 -5.12 5.62
CA LYS A 164 11.19 -4.95 5.27
C LYS A 164 10.26 -5.31 6.41
N TYR A 165 10.58 -6.39 7.13
CA TYR A 165 9.85 -6.77 8.32
C TYR A 165 9.93 -5.68 9.40
N PHE A 166 11.11 -5.10 9.63
CA PHE A 166 11.30 -3.96 10.53
C PHE A 166 10.43 -2.76 10.14
N LEU A 167 10.48 -2.36 8.87
CA LEU A 167 9.73 -1.22 8.35
C LEU A 167 8.23 -1.43 8.53
N ASN A 168 7.71 -2.58 8.10
CA ASN A 168 6.29 -2.88 8.17
C ASN A 168 5.81 -3.06 9.62
N PHE A 169 6.54 -3.80 10.46
CA PHE A 169 6.14 -4.02 11.85
C PHE A 169 6.20 -2.72 12.65
N SER A 170 7.28 -1.95 12.53
CA SER A 170 7.42 -0.69 13.29
C SER A 170 6.41 0.37 12.84
N ALA A 171 6.02 0.39 11.56
CA ALA A 171 4.93 1.21 11.05
C ALA A 171 3.59 0.82 11.68
N LEU A 172 3.25 -0.49 11.65
CA LEU A 172 2.03 -1.01 12.24
C LEU A 172 1.95 -0.71 13.74
N GLU A 173 3.00 -1.05 14.50
CA GLU A 173 3.05 -0.80 15.93
C GLU A 173 2.88 0.69 16.27
N SER A 174 3.62 1.56 15.59
CA SER A 174 3.57 3.01 15.85
C SER A 174 2.19 3.59 15.54
N LEU A 175 1.56 3.14 14.45
CA LEU A 175 0.22 3.56 14.07
C LEU A 175 -0.83 3.05 15.08
N CYS A 176 -0.78 1.78 15.47
CA CYS A 176 -1.71 1.21 16.46
C CYS A 176 -1.59 1.91 17.82
N ARG A 177 -0.37 2.18 18.31
CA ARG A 177 -0.16 2.92 19.56
C ARG A 177 -0.73 4.33 19.51
N TYR A 178 -0.58 5.01 18.37
CA TYR A 178 -1.18 6.33 18.17
C TYR A 178 -2.71 6.27 18.20
N ILE A 179 -3.32 5.28 17.55
CA ILE A 179 -4.77 5.12 17.49
C ILE A 179 -5.36 4.78 18.87
N ASP A 180 -4.69 3.89 19.61
CA ASP A 180 -5.14 3.47 20.94
C ASP A 180 -4.89 4.54 22.02
N ASN A 181 -4.19 5.63 21.67
CA ASN A 181 -3.74 6.68 22.59
C ASN A 181 -2.87 6.15 23.76
N GLU A 182 -2.26 4.97 23.59
CA GLU A 182 -1.39 4.32 24.57
C GLU A 182 0.08 4.35 24.10
N SER A 183 0.82 5.36 24.55
CA SER A 183 2.23 5.55 24.19
C SER A 183 3.21 4.70 25.01
N THR A 184 2.81 4.12 26.15
CA THR A 184 3.74 3.55 27.14
C THR A 184 3.49 2.10 27.55
N SER A 185 2.40 1.47 27.11
CA SER A 185 2.08 0.10 27.51
C SER A 185 3.07 -0.91 26.90
N SER A 186 3.59 -1.82 27.73
CA SER A 186 4.57 -2.85 27.33
C SER A 186 3.96 -4.00 26.51
N TYR A 187 2.63 -4.06 26.38
CA TYR A 187 1.92 -5.18 25.80
C TYR A 187 1.55 -4.93 24.32
N THR A 188 2.56 -4.75 23.46
CA THR A 188 2.40 -4.54 22.00
C THR A 188 1.40 -5.52 21.34
N PRO A 189 1.38 -6.84 21.64
CA PRO A 189 0.42 -7.75 21.02
C PRO A 189 -1.04 -7.38 21.30
N GLN A 190 -1.34 -6.86 22.50
CA GLN A 190 -2.70 -6.49 22.90
C GLN A 190 -3.18 -5.23 22.18
N ILE A 191 -2.34 -4.20 22.12
CA ILE A 191 -2.64 -2.94 21.42
C ILE A 191 -2.92 -3.22 19.93
N ILE A 192 -2.02 -3.93 19.25
CA ILE A 192 -2.20 -4.25 17.83
C ILE A 192 -3.46 -5.08 17.63
N THR A 193 -3.71 -6.10 18.46
CA THR A 193 -4.92 -6.93 18.35
C THR A 193 -6.20 -6.10 18.50
N LYS A 194 -6.26 -5.20 19.49
CA LYS A 194 -7.42 -4.34 19.74
C LYS A 194 -7.71 -3.46 18.53
N VAL A 195 -6.72 -2.68 18.09
CA VAL A 195 -6.88 -1.76 16.95
C VAL A 195 -7.27 -2.50 15.68
N LEU A 196 -6.63 -3.64 15.37
CA LEU A 196 -6.97 -4.43 14.19
C LEU A 196 -8.41 -4.97 14.26
N LYS A 197 -8.87 -5.42 15.43
CA LYS A 197 -10.27 -5.85 15.63
C LYS A 197 -11.25 -4.69 15.47
N ASP A 198 -10.92 -3.51 15.98
CA ASP A 198 -11.77 -2.31 15.85
C ASP A 198 -11.94 -1.90 14.38
N TYR A 199 -10.92 -2.13 13.54
CA TYR A 199 -11.01 -1.98 12.08
C TYR A 199 -11.66 -3.19 11.37
N GLY A 200 -12.11 -4.21 12.10
CA GLY A 200 -12.82 -5.37 11.55
C GLY A 200 -11.91 -6.46 10.97
N PHE A 201 -10.60 -6.44 11.25
CA PHE A 201 -9.72 -7.56 10.86
C PHE A 201 -9.97 -8.76 11.78
N ASN A 202 -10.11 -9.95 11.18
CA ASN A 202 -10.20 -11.19 11.92
C ASN A 202 -8.79 -11.61 12.41
N VAL A 203 -8.42 -11.12 13.59
CA VAL A 203 -7.15 -11.45 14.26
C VAL A 203 -7.40 -11.89 15.70
N SER A 204 -6.41 -12.52 16.29
CA SER A 204 -6.40 -12.87 17.71
C SER A 204 -5.04 -12.55 18.30
N LYS A 205 -4.99 -12.28 19.61
CA LYS A 205 -3.73 -12.11 20.30
C LYS A 205 -2.89 -13.40 20.19
N GLU A 206 -3.53 -14.52 20.48
CA GLU A 206 -3.00 -15.89 20.43
C GLU A 206 -4.15 -16.90 20.25
N GLY A 207 -3.83 -18.17 19.98
CA GLY A 207 -4.79 -19.29 19.95
C GLY A 207 -5.68 -19.40 18.71
N ASN A 208 -5.49 -18.57 17.68
CA ASN A 208 -6.20 -18.70 16.41
C ASN A 208 -5.74 -19.95 15.65
N PRO A 209 -6.66 -20.75 15.09
CA PRO A 209 -6.32 -21.92 14.28
C PRO A 209 -5.55 -21.58 13.00
N VAL A 210 -5.69 -20.36 12.47
CA VAL A 210 -4.85 -19.84 11.39
C VAL A 210 -3.65 -19.13 12.03
N PRO A 211 -2.43 -19.69 11.98
CA PRO A 211 -1.29 -19.16 12.73
C PRO A 211 -0.98 -17.69 12.42
N GLN A 212 -1.12 -17.28 11.17
CA GLN A 212 -0.90 -15.92 10.69
C GLN A 212 -1.87 -14.89 11.28
N ARG A 213 -2.99 -15.32 11.88
CA ARG A 213 -3.91 -14.41 12.58
C ARG A 213 -3.51 -14.12 14.02
N ASN A 214 -2.46 -14.79 14.54
CA ASN A 214 -1.97 -14.59 15.89
C ASN A 214 -0.97 -13.44 15.94
N VAL A 215 -1.38 -12.30 16.49
CA VAL A 215 -0.54 -11.09 16.59
C VAL A 215 0.74 -11.34 17.38
N ILE A 216 0.68 -12.18 18.42
CA ILE A 216 1.86 -12.53 19.23
C ILE A 216 3.00 -13.13 18.38
N HIS A 217 2.68 -13.85 17.30
CA HIS A 217 3.71 -14.43 16.43
C HIS A 217 4.57 -13.34 15.78
N TYR A 218 3.95 -12.24 15.33
CA TYR A 218 4.68 -11.12 14.76
C TYR A 218 5.56 -10.41 15.81
N CYS A 219 5.05 -10.21 17.02
CA CYS A 219 5.84 -9.63 18.10
C CYS A 219 7.02 -10.52 18.52
N THR A 220 6.82 -11.84 18.56
CA THR A 220 7.89 -12.81 18.85
C THR A 220 8.96 -12.79 17.78
N LEU A 221 8.58 -12.78 16.49
CA LEU A 221 9.53 -12.70 15.38
C LEU A 221 10.29 -11.38 15.38
N ARG A 222 9.60 -10.24 15.62
CA ARG A 222 10.26 -8.94 15.82
C ARG A 222 11.33 -9.04 16.90
N ASN A 223 10.98 -9.57 18.08
CA ASN A 223 11.91 -9.63 19.19
C ASN A 223 13.09 -10.57 18.89
N SER A 224 12.84 -11.73 18.30
CA SER A 224 13.92 -12.65 17.93
C SER A 224 14.86 -12.07 16.88
N LEU A 225 14.31 -11.38 15.89
CA LEU A 225 15.09 -10.76 14.82
C LEU A 225 15.96 -9.61 15.34
N PHE A 226 15.41 -8.69 16.13
CA PHE A 226 16.11 -7.45 16.51
C PHE A 226 16.92 -7.54 17.80
N HIS A 227 16.62 -8.48 18.69
CA HIS A 227 17.40 -8.68 19.93
C HIS A 227 18.35 -9.85 19.84
N ASN A 228 18.01 -10.89 19.07
CA ASN A 228 18.79 -12.12 18.99
C ASN A 228 19.44 -12.35 17.62
N GLY A 229 19.14 -11.52 16.61
CA GLY A 229 19.66 -11.71 15.24
C GLY A 229 19.12 -12.94 14.53
N ASN A 230 17.99 -13.50 14.99
CA ASN A 230 17.48 -14.80 14.55
C ASN A 230 16.20 -14.67 13.70
N TYR A 231 16.14 -15.42 12.61
CA TYR A 231 14.98 -15.48 11.71
C TYR A 231 13.87 -16.43 12.18
N ILE A 232 14.01 -16.99 13.38
CA ILE A 232 13.05 -17.91 13.99
C ILE A 232 12.68 -17.40 15.38
N GLY A 233 11.46 -17.69 15.84
CA GLY A 233 10.99 -17.38 17.19
C GLY A 233 10.31 -18.58 17.82
N TYR A 234 10.24 -18.59 19.16
CA TYR A 234 9.61 -19.66 19.94
C TYR A 234 8.34 -19.12 20.61
N ILE A 235 7.19 -19.76 20.36
CA ILE A 235 5.92 -19.36 21.00
C ILE A 235 5.86 -19.85 22.44
N LYS A 236 6.42 -21.02 22.71
CA LYS A 236 6.66 -21.52 24.06
C LYS A 236 8.16 -21.51 24.31
N LYS A 237 8.56 -20.94 25.46
CA LYS A 237 9.96 -20.74 25.80
C LYS A 237 10.75 -22.05 25.66
N ASP A 238 11.77 -22.02 24.80
CA ASP A 238 12.72 -23.09 24.54
C ASP A 238 12.09 -24.44 24.10
N ASP A 239 10.86 -24.42 23.55
CA ASP A 239 10.17 -25.60 23.03
C ASP A 239 10.35 -25.70 21.50
N PRO A 240 11.15 -26.66 20.99
CA PRO A 240 11.38 -26.83 19.56
C PRO A 240 10.11 -27.11 18.75
N SER A 241 9.05 -27.62 19.37
CA SER A 241 7.77 -27.86 18.71
C SER A 241 6.96 -26.58 18.46
N SER A 242 7.40 -25.45 19.02
CA SER A 242 6.71 -24.15 18.97
C SER A 242 7.41 -23.12 18.05
N ILE A 243 8.36 -23.57 17.22
CA ILE A 243 9.13 -22.70 16.33
C ILE A 243 8.23 -22.09 15.25
N ILE A 244 8.38 -20.78 15.05
CA ILE A 244 7.84 -20.04 13.90
C ILE A 244 8.99 -19.38 13.14
N LYS A 245 8.87 -19.26 11.82
CA LYS A 245 9.90 -18.68 10.95
C LYS A 245 9.43 -17.37 10.35
N LEU A 246 10.34 -16.41 10.19
CA LEU A 246 10.04 -15.11 9.58
C LEU A 246 9.43 -15.25 8.17
N SER A 247 9.93 -16.23 7.40
CA SER A 247 9.45 -16.55 6.05
C SER A 247 7.95 -16.83 5.97
N ASP A 248 7.37 -17.36 7.04
CA ASP A 248 5.99 -17.86 7.06
C ASP A 248 4.99 -16.74 7.42
N TYR A 249 5.49 -15.56 7.80
CA TYR A 249 4.69 -14.42 8.29
C TYR A 249 5.00 -13.12 7.56
N TYR A 250 6.18 -12.98 6.96
CA TYR A 250 6.62 -11.74 6.32
C TYR A 250 5.64 -11.27 5.22
N SER A 251 5.22 -12.17 4.33
CA SER A 251 4.30 -11.83 3.24
C SER A 251 2.95 -11.33 3.76
N ASN A 252 2.41 -11.98 4.80
CA ASN A 252 1.17 -11.57 5.45
C ASN A 252 1.30 -10.16 6.06
N LEU A 253 2.39 -9.86 6.76
CA LEU A 253 2.61 -8.53 7.32
C LEU A 253 2.74 -7.46 6.22
N ASN A 254 3.41 -7.80 5.12
CA ASN A 254 3.60 -6.92 3.98
C ASN A 254 2.27 -6.55 3.29
N LEU A 255 1.27 -7.43 3.35
CA LEU A 255 -0.08 -7.15 2.83
C LEU A 255 -0.99 -6.50 3.88
N LEU A 256 -0.86 -6.89 5.15
CA LEU A 256 -1.71 -6.38 6.22
C LEU A 256 -1.53 -4.87 6.42
N LEU A 257 -0.30 -4.36 6.46
CA LEU A 257 -0.06 -2.95 6.74
C LEU A 257 -0.73 -2.02 5.72
N PRO A 258 -0.61 -2.23 4.39
CA PRO A 258 -1.39 -1.49 3.41
C PRO A 258 -2.89 -1.47 3.69
N LEU A 259 -3.51 -2.62 3.98
CA LEU A 259 -4.94 -2.70 4.28
C LEU A 259 -5.32 -1.90 5.53
N VAL A 260 -4.48 -1.94 6.57
CA VAL A 260 -4.66 -1.14 7.80
C VAL A 260 -4.60 0.35 7.49
N LEU A 261 -3.64 0.79 6.67
CA LEU A 261 -3.52 2.19 6.26
C LEU A 261 -4.76 2.65 5.49
N MET A 262 -5.32 1.81 4.61
CA MET A 262 -6.55 2.10 3.87
C MET A 262 -7.75 2.27 4.80
N LYS A 263 -7.95 1.33 5.75
CA LYS A 263 -9.03 1.48 6.75
C LYS A 263 -8.83 2.69 7.66
N TYR A 264 -7.61 2.99 8.04
CA TYR A 264 -7.29 4.14 8.88
C TYR A 264 -7.64 5.50 8.23
N ILE A 265 -7.53 5.60 6.90
CA ILE A 265 -7.99 6.80 6.17
C ILE A 265 -9.47 6.76 5.80
N GLY A 266 -10.19 5.70 6.18
CA GLY A 266 -11.61 5.53 5.88
C GLY A 266 -11.91 5.11 4.44
N PHE A 267 -10.95 4.53 3.73
CA PHE A 267 -11.17 4.04 2.37
C PHE A 267 -11.84 2.66 2.39
N ASP A 268 -12.97 2.55 1.69
CA ASP A 268 -13.62 1.28 1.34
C ASP A 268 -14.42 1.50 0.04
N ASP A 269 -14.08 0.75 -1.01
CA ASP A 269 -14.78 0.80 -2.30
C ASP A 269 -15.70 -0.40 -2.53
N GLY A 270 -15.84 -1.28 -1.53
CA GLY A 270 -16.63 -2.51 -1.61
C GLY A 270 -16.04 -3.61 -2.51
N LEU A 271 -14.86 -3.38 -3.11
CA LEU A 271 -14.21 -4.34 -4.00
C LEU A 271 -13.03 -5.06 -3.32
N ILE A 272 -12.45 -4.45 -2.29
CA ILE A 272 -11.29 -5.00 -1.58
C ILE A 272 -11.68 -6.21 -0.74
N ASN A 273 -10.88 -7.27 -0.89
CA ASN A 273 -10.86 -8.34 0.09
C ASN A 273 -9.98 -7.93 1.29
N TRP A 274 -10.62 -7.55 2.40
CA TRP A 274 -9.93 -7.19 3.64
C TRP A 274 -9.18 -8.36 4.29
N ASP A 275 -9.40 -9.59 3.83
CA ASP A 275 -8.72 -10.81 4.26
C ASP A 275 -7.60 -11.25 3.29
N SER A 276 -7.31 -10.44 2.26
CA SER A 276 -6.28 -10.69 1.24
C SER A 276 -4.88 -10.88 1.79
N TRP A 277 -4.62 -10.35 2.99
CA TRP A 277 -3.36 -10.59 3.70
C TRP A 277 -3.22 -12.02 4.23
N ILE A 278 -4.28 -12.84 4.20
CA ILE A 278 -4.27 -14.27 4.56
C ILE A 278 -4.40 -15.16 3.33
N ASP A 279 -5.39 -14.90 2.47
CA ASP A 279 -5.71 -15.76 1.31
C ASP A 279 -4.99 -15.34 0.02
N TYR A 280 -4.30 -14.19 0.02
CA TYR A 280 -3.54 -13.63 -1.11
C TYR A 280 -4.39 -13.21 -2.32
N GLU A 281 -5.71 -13.06 -2.15
CA GLU A 281 -6.64 -12.64 -3.20
C GLU A 281 -7.09 -11.19 -2.98
N PRO A 282 -6.60 -10.18 -3.73
CA PRO A 282 -6.82 -8.77 -3.39
C PRO A 282 -8.27 -8.28 -3.55
N PHE A 283 -9.06 -8.87 -4.45
CA PHE A 283 -10.37 -8.34 -4.84
C PHE A 283 -11.49 -9.38 -4.72
N LEU A 284 -12.62 -8.97 -4.12
CA LEU A 284 -13.80 -9.81 -3.93
C LEU A 284 -14.43 -10.24 -5.26
N ALA A 285 -14.44 -9.36 -6.26
CA ALA A 285 -15.06 -9.61 -7.57
C ALA A 285 -14.32 -10.67 -8.40
N LEU A 286 -13.05 -10.95 -8.08
CA LEU A 286 -12.23 -11.96 -8.76
C LEU A 286 -12.27 -13.32 -8.06
N ARG A 287 -12.91 -13.43 -6.88
CA ARG A 287 -13.06 -14.71 -6.20
C ARG A 287 -13.98 -15.62 -7.02
N PRO A 288 -13.58 -16.89 -7.28
CA PRO A 288 -14.51 -17.88 -7.80
C PRO A 288 -15.72 -17.96 -6.87
N LYS A 289 -16.95 -17.84 -7.42
CA LYS A 289 -18.22 -17.85 -6.65
C LYS A 289 -18.48 -19.12 -5.83
N ASN A 290 -17.56 -20.08 -5.80
CA ASN A 290 -17.74 -21.42 -5.23
C ASN A 290 -17.01 -21.65 -3.88
N LEU A 291 -16.73 -20.59 -3.12
CA LEU A 291 -16.27 -20.72 -1.74
C LEU A 291 -17.16 -19.88 -0.81
N THR A 292 -18.45 -20.20 -0.79
CA THR A 292 -19.25 -19.96 0.42
C THR A 292 -18.81 -21.01 1.45
N PRO A 293 -18.44 -20.63 2.69
CA PRO A 293 -18.28 -21.61 3.75
C PRO A 293 -19.62 -22.31 3.90
N SER A 294 -19.65 -23.63 3.80
CA SER A 294 -20.80 -24.41 4.24
C SER A 294 -21.04 -24.05 5.69
N ILE A 295 -22.08 -23.25 5.95
CA ILE A 295 -22.66 -23.11 7.28
C ILE A 295 -23.01 -24.53 7.68
N GLY A 296 -22.21 -25.08 8.61
CA GLY A 296 -22.45 -26.40 9.17
C GLY A 296 -23.88 -26.44 9.66
N LYS A 297 -24.71 -27.23 9.01
CA LYS A 297 -26.00 -27.62 9.57
C LYS A 297 -25.69 -28.25 10.92
N GLN A 298 -26.06 -27.55 11.99
CA GLN A 298 -26.20 -28.16 13.30
C GLN A 298 -27.11 -29.38 13.12
N SER A 299 -26.54 -30.56 13.31
CA SER A 299 -27.31 -31.78 13.47
C SER A 299 -27.98 -31.70 14.83
N ILE A 300 -29.26 -31.33 14.83
CA ILE A 300 -30.16 -31.65 15.92
C ILE A 300 -30.41 -33.17 15.82
N ARG A 301 -29.79 -33.92 16.71
CA ARG A 301 -30.32 -35.15 17.30
C ARG A 301 -29.83 -35.27 18.72
#